data_AF-A0A662VPA2-F1
#
_entry.id   AF-A0A662VPA2-F1
#
_cell.length_a   1.000
_cell.length_b   1.000
_cell.length_c   1.000
_cell.angle_alpha   90.00
_cell.angle_beta   90.00
_cell.angle_gamma   90.00
#
_symmetry.space_group_name_H-M   'P 1'
#
loop_
_entity.id
_entity.type
_entity.pdbx_description
1 polymer ?
#
loop_
_entity_poly.entity_id
_entity_poly.type
_entity_poly.pdbx_seq_one_letter_code
_entity_poly.pdbx_strand_id
1 'polypeptide(L)'
;MQKDLAFSTVAMLNLFNAIDLITTCIALERGTFQELNPVILGLYRTSPILMILFKLSMVVAISVLLLKLRSANVGKVLYKGVYLGLFIGILISATVLGYVSVHNVILLMSV
;
A
#
# COMPACT_ATOMS: atom_id res chain seq x y z
N MET A 1 20.64 3.93 -11.28
CA MET A 1 20.72 3.73 -9.81
C MET A 1 19.53 4.33 -9.06
N GLN A 2 19.35 5.66 -8.97
CA GLN A 2 18.23 6.26 -8.22
C GLN A 2 16.84 6.00 -8.84
N LYS A 3 16.80 5.77 -10.17
CA LYS A 3 15.59 5.45 -10.94
C LYS A 3 15.12 4.01 -10.73
N ASP A 4 16.07 3.08 -10.64
CA ASP A 4 15.80 1.64 -10.49
C ASP A 4 15.32 1.32 -9.07
N LEU A 5 15.89 2.03 -8.08
CA LEU A 5 15.50 1.89 -6.69
C LEU A 5 14.03 2.30 -6.48
N ALA A 6 13.61 3.45 -7.00
CA ALA A 6 12.22 3.91 -6.84
C ALA A 6 11.22 2.99 -7.54
N PHE A 7 11.54 2.48 -8.74
CA PHE A 7 10.69 1.51 -9.42
C PHE A 7 10.56 0.22 -8.62
N SER A 8 11.67 -0.29 -8.08
CA SER A 8 11.69 -1.47 -7.21
C SER A 8 10.87 -1.25 -5.93
N THR A 9 10.98 -0.09 -5.29
CA THR A 9 10.21 0.25 -4.08
C THR A 9 8.70 0.31 -4.36
N VAL A 10 8.29 0.85 -5.50
CA VAL A 10 6.87 0.88 -5.90
C VAL A 10 6.35 -0.52 -6.19
N ALA A 11 7.13 -1.33 -6.90
CA ALA A 11 6.77 -2.72 -7.14
C ALA A 11 6.61 -3.50 -5.83
N MET A 12 7.51 -3.29 -4.86
CA MET A 12 7.40 -3.86 -3.51
C MET A 12 6.15 -3.38 -2.77
N LEU A 13 5.86 -2.07 -2.79
CA LEU A 13 4.68 -1.51 -2.14
C LEU A 13 3.38 -2.10 -2.72
N ASN A 14 3.33 -2.26 -4.05
CA ASN A 14 2.19 -2.86 -4.74
C ASN A 14 2.03 -4.34 -4.38
N LEU A 15 3.14 -5.08 -4.31
CA LEU A 15 3.14 -6.48 -3.90
C LEU A 15 2.65 -6.66 -2.45
N PHE A 16 3.18 -5.87 -1.51
CA PHE A 16 2.75 -5.94 -0.12
C PHE A 16 1.28 -5.55 0.05
N ASN A 17 0.80 -4.53 -0.67
CA ASN A 17 -0.61 -4.16 -0.59
C ASN A 17 -1.53 -5.25 -1.20
N ALA A 18 -1.10 -5.92 -2.27
CA ALA A 18 -1.85 -7.06 -2.83
C ALA A 18 -1.91 -8.24 -1.84
N ILE A 19 -0.79 -8.56 -1.19
CA ILE A 19 -0.74 -9.61 -0.15
C ILE A 19 -1.65 -9.24 1.01
N ASP A 20 -1.55 -8.01 1.53
CA ASP A 20 -2.40 -7.51 2.61
C ASP A 20 -3.89 -7.56 2.24
N LEU A 21 -4.24 -7.20 1.01
CA LEU A 21 -5.61 -7.29 0.52
C LEU A 21 -6.13 -8.74 0.55
N ILE A 22 -5.34 -9.68 0.02
CA ILE A 22 -5.71 -11.09 -0.03
C ILE A 22 -5.86 -11.65 1.39
N THR A 23 -4.90 -11.40 2.27
CA THR A 23 -4.94 -11.88 3.66
C THR A 23 -6.12 -11.28 4.42
N THR A 24 -6.41 -9.99 4.23
CA THR A 24 -7.59 -9.32 4.81
C THR A 24 -8.89 -9.96 4.32
N CYS A 25 -9.04 -10.21 3.01
CA CYS A 25 -10.24 -10.86 2.46
C CYS A 25 -10.45 -12.26 3.08
N ILE A 26 -9.39 -13.07 3.12
CA ILE A 26 -9.47 -14.45 3.64
C ILE A 26 -9.77 -14.43 5.15
N ALA A 27 -9.13 -13.55 5.90
CA ALA A 27 -9.33 -13.42 7.34
C ALA A 27 -10.77 -12.98 7.68
N LEU A 28 -11.33 -12.04 6.91
CA LEU A 28 -12.71 -11.57 7.09
C LEU A 28 -13.75 -12.61 6.65
N GLU A 29 -13.52 -13.35 5.56
CA GLU A 29 -14.43 -14.44 5.14
C GLU A 29 -14.46 -15.60 6.14
N ARG A 30 -13.32 -15.97 6.71
CA ARG A 30 -13.23 -17.06 7.69
C ARG A 30 -13.66 -16.66 9.09
N GLY A 31 -13.94 -15.37 9.33
CA GLY A 31 -14.26 -14.83 10.64
C GLY A 31 -13.13 -15.00 11.67
N THR A 32 -11.90 -15.26 11.21
CA THR A 32 -10.77 -15.62 12.08
C THR A 32 -10.17 -14.43 12.81
N PHE A 33 -10.34 -13.20 12.30
CA PHE A 33 -9.83 -11.98 12.95
C PHE A 33 -10.77 -10.78 12.81
N GLN A 34 -10.73 -9.87 13.79
CA GLN A 34 -11.35 -8.55 13.70
C GLN A 34 -10.39 -7.57 13.03
N GLU A 35 -10.79 -7.05 11.87
CA GLU A 35 -10.09 -5.94 11.22
C GLU A 35 -10.09 -4.71 12.13
N LEU A 36 -8.90 -4.28 12.54
CA LEU A 36 -8.72 -3.14 13.44
C LEU A 36 -9.00 -1.81 12.76
N ASN A 37 -8.87 -1.75 11.43
CA ASN A 37 -9.17 -0.54 10.69
C ASN A 37 -10.70 -0.40 10.49
N PRO A 38 -11.37 0.54 11.18
CA PRO A 38 -12.83 0.66 11.12
C PRO A 38 -13.31 1.05 9.72
N VAL A 39 -12.47 1.70 8.91
CA VAL A 39 -12.80 2.05 7.52
C VAL A 39 -12.82 0.81 6.65
N ILE A 40 -11.79 -0.05 6.74
CA ILE A 40 -11.70 -1.31 5.97
C ILE A 40 -12.84 -2.24 6.37
N LEU A 41 -13.10 -2.38 7.67
CA LEU A 41 -14.20 -3.19 8.19
C LEU A 41 -15.56 -2.65 7.74
N GLY A 42 -15.78 -1.34 7.81
CA GLY A 42 -17.01 -0.69 7.36
C GLY A 42 -17.24 -0.85 5.85
N LEU A 43 -16.19 -0.71 5.06
CA LEU A 43 -16.24 -0.96 3.61
C LEU A 43 -16.57 -2.42 3.32
N TYR A 44 -15.90 -3.38 3.97
CA TYR A 44 -16.16 -4.82 3.76
C TYR A 44 -17.60 -5.22 4.12
N ARG A 45 -18.11 -4.72 5.26
CA ARG A 45 -19.51 -4.95 5.68
C ARG A 45 -20.54 -4.39 4.71
N THR A 46 -20.21 -3.27 4.05
CA THR A 46 -21.09 -2.67 3.03
C THR A 46 -21.00 -3.45 1.73
N SER A 47 -19.79 -3.72 1.26
CA SER A 47 -19.50 -4.60 0.13
C SER A 47 -18.00 -4.94 0.11
N PRO A 48 -17.60 -6.23 0.04
CA PRO A 48 -16.20 -6.63 -0.09
C PRO A 48 -15.49 -5.97 -1.29
N ILE A 49 -16.24 -5.67 -2.35
CA ILE A 49 -15.74 -5.01 -3.56
C ILE A 49 -15.28 -3.58 -3.26
N LEU A 50 -15.97 -2.86 -2.37
CA LEU A 50 -15.59 -1.48 -1.99
C LEU A 50 -14.26 -1.46 -1.24
N MET A 51 -14.00 -2.45 -0.37
CA MET A 51 -12.72 -2.60 0.30
C MET A 51 -11.59 -2.85 -0.71
N ILE A 52 -11.81 -3.74 -1.67
CA ILE A 52 -10.85 -4.07 -2.74
C ILE A 52 -10.54 -2.82 -3.57
N LEU A 53 -11.58 -2.10 -4.03
CA LEU A 53 -11.42 -0.88 -4.81
C LEU A 53 -10.69 0.22 -4.02
N PHE A 54 -10.98 0.36 -2.73
CA PHE A 54 -10.29 1.32 -1.87
C PHE A 54 -8.78 1.02 -1.79
N LYS A 55 -8.39 -0.21 -1.44
CA LYS A 55 -6.96 -0.59 -1.38
C LYS A 55 -6.27 -0.44 -2.74
N LEU A 56 -6.92 -0.85 -3.84
CA LEU A 56 -6.38 -0.67 -5.20
C LEU A 56 -6.24 0.81 -5.58
N SER A 57 -7.22 1.66 -5.24
CA SER A 57 -7.18 3.08 -5.57
C SER A 57 -6.00 3.80 -4.91
N MET A 58 -5.64 3.42 -3.68
CA MET A 58 -4.47 3.96 -2.98
C MET A 58 -3.16 3.60 -3.69
N VAL A 59 -3.03 2.35 -4.17
CA VAL A 59 -1.87 1.90 -4.96
C VAL A 59 -1.75 2.68 -6.26
N VAL A 60 -2.86 2.82 -6.98
CA VAL A 60 -2.92 3.54 -8.25
C VAL A 60 -2.59 5.01 -8.03
N ALA A 61 -3.12 5.65 -6.99
CA ALA A 61 -2.85 7.05 -6.67
C ALA A 61 -1.36 7.29 -6.43
N ILE A 62 -0.69 6.45 -5.62
CA ILE A 62 0.75 6.55 -5.36
C ILE A 62 1.55 6.34 -6.66
N SER A 63 1.19 5.34 -7.46
CA SER A 63 1.84 5.02 -8.74
C SER A 63 1.72 6.16 -9.75
N VAL A 64 0.52 6.74 -9.89
CA VAL A 64 0.25 7.88 -10.78
C VAL A 64 1.01 9.12 -10.32
N LEU A 65 1.02 9.38 -9.01
CA LEU A 65 1.70 10.56 -8.46
C LEU A 65 3.21 10.49 -8.69
N LEU A 66 3.82 9.30 -8.58
CA LEU A 66 5.20 9.04 -8.94
C LEU A 66 5.49 9.22 -10.44
N LEU A 67 4.62 8.71 -11.31
CA LEU A 67 4.73 8.90 -12.76
C LEU A 67 4.64 10.39 -13.15
N LYS A 68 3.76 11.14 -12.50
CA LYS A 68 3.58 12.57 -12.73
C LYS A 68 4.81 13.37 -12.26
N LEU A 69 5.35 13.03 -11.09
CA LEU A 69 6.62 13.59 -10.60
C LEU A 69 7.78 13.30 -11.55
N ARG A 70 7.83 12.11 -12.16
CA ARG A 70 8.84 11.76 -13.18
C ARG A 70 8.73 12.61 -14.45
N SER A 71 7.51 12.96 -14.87
CA SER A 71 7.28 13.74 -16.09
C SER A 71 7.37 15.26 -15.89
N ALA A 72 7.34 15.73 -14.64
CA ALA A 72 7.30 17.14 -14.34
C ALA A 72 8.72 17.76 -14.40
N ASN A 73 8.88 18.77 -15.26
CA ASN A 73 10.12 19.54 -15.41
C ASN A 73 10.20 20.60 -14.29
N VAL A 74 10.25 20.14 -13.03
CA VAL A 74 10.27 21.01 -11.84
C VAL A 74 11.71 21.47 -11.59
N GLY A 75 11.90 22.73 -11.13
CA GLY A 75 13.23 23.27 -10.81
C GLY A 75 14.05 22.33 -9.90
N LYS A 76 15.35 22.20 -10.19
CA LYS A 76 16.27 21.18 -9.62
C LYS A 76 16.20 21.01 -8.09
N VAL A 77 15.96 22.09 -7.34
CA VAL A 77 15.94 22.06 -5.86
C VAL A 77 14.59 21.57 -5.33
N LEU A 78 13.49 22.10 -5.87
CA LEU A 78 12.13 21.73 -5.46
C LEU A 78 11.81 20.29 -5.87
N TYR A 79 12.28 19.87 -7.05
CA TYR A 79 12.22 18.49 -7.52
C TYR A 79 12.88 17.51 -6.54
N LYS A 80 14.10 17.84 -6.05
CA LYS A 80 14.82 17.00 -5.09
C LYS A 80 14.11 16.90 -3.75
N GLY A 81 13.59 18.01 -3.22
CA GLY A 81 12.87 18.03 -1.94
C GLY A 81 11.58 17.21 -1.99
N VAL A 82 10.75 17.43 -3.02
CA VAL A 82 9.50 16.68 -3.19
C VAL A 82 9.78 15.20 -3.44
N TYR A 83 10.77 14.87 -4.28
CA TYR A 83 11.14 13.48 -4.54
C TYR A 83 11.65 12.77 -3.28
N LEU A 84 12.49 13.43 -2.48
CA LEU A 84 12.99 12.87 -1.22
C LEU A 84 11.86 12.62 -0.23
N GLY A 85 10.97 13.61 -0.05
CA GLY A 85 9.80 13.48 0.82
C GLY A 85 8.87 12.35 0.36
N LEU A 86 8.63 12.24 -0.94
CA LEU A 86 7.83 11.16 -1.50
C LEU A 86 8.48 9.80 -1.29
N PHE A 87 9.79 9.70 -1.53
CA PHE A 87 10.54 8.47 -1.35
C PHE A 87 10.52 8.00 0.11
N ILE A 88 10.75 8.91 1.07
CA ILE A 88 10.66 8.61 2.50
C ILE A 88 9.23 8.18 2.87
N GLY A 89 8.21 8.90 2.40
CA GLY A 89 6.81 8.55 2.67
C GLY A 89 6.43 7.17 2.14
N ILE A 90 6.88 6.83 0.92
CA ILE A 90 6.70 5.50 0.33
C ILE A 90 7.43 4.44 1.13
N LEU A 91 8.68 4.71 1.54
CA LEU A 91 9.49 3.78 2.33
C LEU A 91 8.81 3.47 3.66
N ILE A 92 8.39 4.49 4.41
CA ILE A 92 7.68 4.35 5.69
C ILE A 92 6.37 3.57 5.46
N SER A 93 5.59 3.93 4.43
CA SER A 93 4.34 3.25 4.12
C SER A 93 4.56 1.78 3.78
N ALA A 94 5.60 1.47 3.00
CA ALA A 94 5.97 0.09 2.66
C ALA A 94 6.41 -0.71 3.89
N THR A 95 7.17 -0.11 4.81
CA THR A 95 7.57 -0.77 6.06
C THR A 95 6.36 -1.08 6.95
N VAL A 96 5.45 -0.11 7.13
CA VAL A 96 4.23 -0.31 7.92
C VAL A 96 3.33 -1.36 7.27
N LEU A 97 3.08 -1.27 5.96
CA LEU A 97 2.29 -2.26 5.24
C LEU A 97 2.93 -3.65 5.27
N GLY A 98 4.24 -3.75 5.15
CA GLY A 98 4.98 -5.01 5.26
C GLY A 98 4.82 -5.62 6.65
N TYR A 99 4.95 -4.84 7.72
CA TYR A 99 4.73 -5.30 9.08
C TYR A 99 3.30 -5.81 9.29
N VAL A 100 2.30 -5.04 8.86
CA VAL A 100 0.88 -5.43 8.94
C VAL A 100 0.61 -6.69 8.13
N SER A 101 1.16 -6.79 6.91
CA SER A 101 1.03 -7.97 6.05
C SER A 101 1.61 -9.21 6.72
N VAL A 102 2.84 -9.13 7.24
CA VAL A 102 3.50 -10.25 7.93
C VAL A 102 2.72 -10.65 9.18
N HIS A 103 2.27 -9.69 9.97
CA HIS A 103 1.42 -9.94 11.13
C HIS A 103 0.12 -10.65 10.73
N ASN A 104 -0.56 -10.20 9.68
CA ASN A 104 -1.78 -10.81 9.16
C ASN A 104 -1.55 -12.24 8.64
N VAL A 105 -0.40 -12.52 8.00
CA VAL A 105 -0.01 -13.87 7.57
C VAL A 105 0.25 -14.79 8.78
N ILE A 106 0.99 -14.31 9.79
CA ILE A 106 1.27 -15.09 11.01
C ILE A 106 -0.03 -15.45 11.71
N LEU A 107 -0.93 -14.48 11.86
CA LEU A 107 -2.25 -14.69 12.45
C LEU A 107 -3.03 -15.78 11.68
N LEU A 108 -3.05 -15.72 10.35
CA LEU A 108 -3.67 -16.74 9.49
C LEU A 108 -3.07 -18.15 9.63
N MET A 109 -1.77 -18.26 9.89
CA MET A 109 -1.10 -19.56 10.10
C MET A 109 -1.31 -20.11 11.52
N SER A 110 -1.62 -19.24 12.49
CA SER A 110 -1.81 -19.62 13.90
C SER A 110 -3.23 -20.08 14.25
N VAL A 111 -4.15 -20.08 13.28
CA VAL A 111 -5.55 -20.55 13.41
C VAL A 111 -5.77 -21.76 12.54
#